data_AF-A0A8H5DG09-F1
#
_entry.id   AF-A0A8H5DG09-F1
#
_cell.length_a   1.000
_cell.length_b   1.000
_cell.length_c   1.000
_cell.angle_alpha   90.00
_cell.angle_beta   90.00
_cell.angle_gamma   90.00
#
_symmetry.space_group_name_H-M   'P 1'
#
loop_
_entity.id
_entity.type
_entity.pdbx_description
1 polymer ?
#
loop_
_entity_poly.entity_id
_entity_poly.type
_entity_poly.pdbx_seq_one_letter_code
_entity_poly.pdbx_strand_id
1 'polypeptide(L)'
;MSAESILPAGAITLRDNEASDPDDRNSACWAKSVEIVNYTVVNGSATNIGAFVVWNIRVEALNGSYMNIRKRYSEFDEFRHRLVQTFPGFEAAVPALPPKSVISKFRPRFLEKRRAGLQYFLNCILLNPEFSGSPVLKEFLFA
;
A
#
# COMPACT_ATOMS: atom_id res chain seq x y z
N MET A 1 -16.32 -7.38 -50.94
CA MET A 1 -17.08 -8.62 -50.70
C MET A 1 -16.21 -9.52 -49.83
N SER A 2 -16.42 -9.49 -48.52
CA SER A 2 -15.63 -10.27 -47.56
C SER A 2 -16.25 -11.64 -47.41
N ALA A 3 -15.45 -12.70 -47.59
CA ALA A 3 -15.91 -14.07 -47.48
C ALA A 3 -16.22 -14.41 -46.02
N GLU A 4 -17.47 -14.74 -45.71
CA GLU A 4 -17.84 -15.39 -44.45
C GLU A 4 -17.31 -16.82 -44.45
N SER A 5 -16.31 -17.09 -43.61
CA SER A 5 -15.81 -18.44 -43.35
C SER A 5 -16.76 -19.17 -42.41
N ILE A 6 -17.59 -20.06 -42.95
CA ILE A 6 -18.48 -20.93 -42.18
C ILE A 6 -17.60 -22.01 -41.52
N LEU A 7 -17.50 -21.99 -40.18
CA LEU A 7 -16.76 -23.01 -39.43
C LEU A 7 -17.57 -24.32 -39.37
N PRO A 8 -16.93 -25.50 -39.55
CA PRO A 8 -17.62 -26.79 -39.53
C PRO A 8 -18.18 -27.13 -38.15
N ALA A 9 -19.31 -27.86 -38.13
CA ALA A 9 -19.92 -28.37 -36.91
C ALA A 9 -18.94 -29.30 -36.18
N GLY A 10 -18.47 -28.87 -35.01
CA GLY A 10 -17.45 -29.58 -34.20
C GLY A 10 -16.09 -28.89 -34.13
N ALA A 11 -15.91 -27.70 -34.72
CA ALA A 11 -14.71 -26.90 -34.53
C ALA A 11 -14.51 -26.55 -33.04
N ILE A 12 -13.32 -26.84 -32.51
CA ILE A 12 -12.92 -26.44 -31.16
C ILE A 12 -12.79 -24.93 -31.16
N THR A 13 -13.78 -24.23 -30.60
CA THR A 13 -13.70 -22.79 -30.37
C THR A 13 -12.90 -22.53 -29.11
N LEU A 14 -11.80 -21.79 -29.22
CA LEU A 14 -11.07 -21.25 -28.08
C LEU A 14 -12.00 -20.22 -27.41
N ARG A 15 -12.60 -20.61 -26.29
CA ARG A 15 -13.52 -19.78 -25.51
C ARG A 15 -12.73 -19.26 -24.33
N ASP A 16 -12.35 -17.99 -24.35
CA ASP A 16 -11.79 -17.33 -23.18
C ASP A 16 -12.83 -17.37 -22.07
N ASN A 17 -12.50 -18.04 -20.97
CA ASN A 17 -13.34 -18.18 -19.79
C ASN A 17 -12.77 -17.39 -18.60
N GLU A 18 -11.97 -16.35 -18.88
CA GLU A 18 -11.63 -15.33 -17.88
C GLU A 18 -12.86 -14.47 -17.60
N ALA A 19 -13.72 -14.98 -16.72
CA ALA A 19 -14.74 -14.18 -16.06
C ALA A 19 -14.07 -13.28 -15.01
N SER A 20 -13.46 -12.19 -15.45
CA SER A 20 -13.29 -10.99 -14.63
C SER A 20 -13.01 -9.82 -15.56
N ASP A 21 -13.98 -8.91 -15.66
CA ASP A 21 -13.86 -7.65 -16.38
C ASP A 21 -12.53 -6.97 -15.98
N PRO A 22 -11.59 -6.73 -16.91
CA PRO A 22 -10.32 -6.09 -16.57
C PRO A 22 -10.52 -4.66 -16.03
N ASP A 23 -11.66 -4.03 -16.35
CA ASP A 23 -12.02 -2.68 -15.90
C ASP A 23 -12.37 -2.64 -14.40
N ASP A 24 -12.97 -3.71 -13.86
CA ASP A 24 -13.34 -3.80 -12.44
C ASP A 24 -12.11 -3.91 -11.52
N ARG A 25 -11.06 -4.62 -11.94
CA ARG A 25 -9.82 -4.72 -11.14
C ARG A 25 -9.09 -3.39 -11.07
N ASN A 26 -9.06 -2.63 -12.16
CA ASN A 26 -8.44 -1.30 -12.18
C ASN A 26 -9.24 -0.27 -11.36
N SER A 27 -10.56 -0.46 -11.22
CA SER A 27 -11.43 0.40 -10.41
C SER A 27 -11.07 0.44 -8.91
N ALA A 28 -10.32 -0.57 -8.40
CA ALA A 28 -9.93 -0.64 -6.99
C ALA A 28 -8.76 0.29 -6.62
N CYS A 29 -7.99 0.77 -7.60
CA CYS A 29 -6.88 1.70 -7.36
C CYS A 29 -7.41 3.14 -7.29
N TRP A 30 -7.55 3.68 -6.07
CA TRP A 30 -8.09 5.03 -5.88
C TRP A 30 -7.01 6.08 -5.62
N ALA A 31 -5.82 5.65 -5.18
CA ALA A 31 -4.69 6.52 -4.91
C ALA A 31 -3.89 6.77 -6.19
N LYS A 32 -3.60 8.05 -6.45
CA LYS A 32 -2.73 8.51 -7.53
C LYS A 32 -1.27 8.57 -7.09
N SER A 33 -1.02 9.07 -5.88
CA SER A 33 0.33 9.19 -5.33
C SER A 33 0.29 9.18 -3.80
N VAL A 34 1.40 8.82 -3.17
CA VAL A 34 1.57 8.90 -1.71
C VAL A 34 2.96 9.42 -1.38
N GLU A 35 3.05 10.25 -0.35
CA GLU A 35 4.29 10.88 0.07
C GLU A 35 4.38 10.96 1.60
N ILE A 36 5.50 10.53 2.17
CA ILE A 36 5.87 10.82 3.55
C ILE A 36 6.59 12.16 3.59
N VAL A 37 5.82 13.21 3.91
CA VAL A 37 6.23 14.62 3.81
C VAL A 37 7.29 14.96 4.87
N ASN A 38 7.04 14.57 6.12
CA ASN A 38 7.95 14.80 7.24
C ASN A 38 7.57 13.90 8.43
N TYR A 39 8.20 14.14 9.58
CA TYR A 39 7.87 13.47 10.83
C TYR A 39 7.80 14.46 11.99
N THR A 40 7.05 14.08 13.02
CA THR A 40 6.99 14.80 14.30
C THR A 40 7.48 13.87 15.41
N VAL A 41 8.39 14.38 16.25
CA VAL A 41 8.79 13.69 17.48
C VAL A 41 7.83 14.12 18.59
N VAL A 42 7.11 13.15 19.16
CA VAL A 42 6.22 13.38 20.30
C VAL A 42 6.97 12.95 21.55
N ASN A 43 7.27 13.90 22.43
CA ASN A 43 7.95 13.65 23.71
C ASN A 43 6.90 13.36 24.79
N GLY A 44 7.01 12.19 25.43
CA GLY A 44 6.07 11.77 26.47
C GLY A 44 6.32 12.40 27.85
N SER A 45 7.45 13.07 28.06
CA SER A 45 7.85 13.67 29.35
C SER A 45 9.06 14.60 29.18
N ALA A 46 9.34 15.43 30.19
CA ALA A 46 10.55 16.26 30.30
C ALA A 46 11.87 15.47 30.17
N THR A 47 11.84 14.16 30.46
CA THR A 47 12.99 13.25 30.33
C THR A 47 13.06 12.49 29.01
N ASN A 48 12.17 12.77 28.05
CA ASN A 48 11.99 12.03 26.77
C ASN A 48 11.66 10.53 26.93
N ILE A 49 11.38 10.05 28.15
CA ILE A 49 10.88 8.70 28.37
C ILE A 49 9.51 8.57 27.70
N GLY A 50 9.35 7.53 26.86
CA GLY A 50 8.14 7.32 26.07
C GLY A 50 8.08 8.12 24.76
N ALA A 51 9.14 8.84 24.36
CA ALA A 51 9.12 9.57 23.10
C ALA A 51 9.03 8.62 21.87
N PHE A 52 8.24 9.04 20.87
CA PHE A 52 8.02 8.31 19.63
C PHE A 52 7.97 9.24 18.42
N VAL A 53 8.09 8.64 17.23
CA VAL A 53 8.06 9.34 15.95
C VAL A 53 6.76 9.04 15.23
N VAL A 54 6.09 10.09 14.79
CA VAL A 54 4.88 10.05 13.95
C VAL A 54 5.26 10.52 12.55
N TRP A 55 4.92 9.73 11.54
CA TRP A 55 5.12 10.07 10.14
C TRP A 55 3.88 10.78 9.59
N ASN A 56 4.07 11.93 8.97
CA ASN A 56 3.01 12.68 8.32
C ASN A 56 3.00 12.32 6.83
N ILE A 57 1.88 11.76 6.38
CA ILE A 57 1.75 11.13 5.06
C ILE A 57 0.64 11.86 4.32
N ARG A 58 0.91 12.23 3.07
CA ARG A 58 -0.04 12.83 2.14
C ARG A 58 -0.35 11.83 1.04
N VAL A 59 -1.61 11.54 0.81
CA VAL A 59 -2.11 10.71 -0.29
C VAL A 59 -2.89 11.62 -1.25
N GLU A 60 -2.58 11.54 -2.53
CA GLU A 60 -3.38 12.17 -3.59
C GLU A 60 -4.29 11.09 -4.19
N ALA A 61 -5.60 11.34 -4.23
CA ALA A 61 -6.55 10.46 -4.89
C ALA A 61 -6.66 10.79 -6.39
N LEU A 62 -7.16 9.86 -7.20
CA LEU A 62 -7.35 10.04 -8.65
C LEU A 62 -8.27 11.23 -8.99
N ASN A 63 -9.18 11.58 -8.10
CA ASN A 63 -10.06 12.75 -8.25
C ASN A 63 -9.38 14.09 -7.95
N GLY A 64 -8.07 14.10 -7.65
CA GLY A 64 -7.28 15.29 -7.31
C GLY A 64 -7.42 15.76 -5.86
N SER A 65 -8.20 15.07 -5.02
CA SER A 65 -8.27 15.38 -3.59
C SER A 65 -7.05 14.86 -2.84
N TYR A 66 -6.74 15.51 -1.71
CA TYR A 66 -5.65 15.10 -0.83
C TYR A 66 -6.18 14.61 0.52
N MET A 67 -5.58 13.54 1.03
CA MET A 67 -5.79 13.01 2.37
C MET A 67 -4.49 13.06 3.14
N ASN A 68 -4.52 13.60 4.36
CA ASN A 68 -3.37 13.59 5.25
C ASN A 68 -3.60 12.61 6.40
N ILE A 69 -2.68 11.68 6.59
CA ILE A 69 -2.73 10.70 7.69
C ILE A 69 -1.44 10.75 8.49
N ARG A 70 -1.51 10.24 9.72
CA ARG A 70 -0.40 10.23 10.67
C ARG A 70 -0.24 8.85 11.26
N LYS A 71 0.95 8.26 11.14
CA LYS A 71 1.19 6.87 11.57
C LYS A 71 2.54 6.71 12.25
N ARG A 72 2.58 5.93 13.33
CA ARG A 72 3.82 5.47 13.97
C ARG A 72 4.35 4.23 13.26
N TYR A 73 5.66 3.99 13.37
CA TYR A 73 6.29 2.80 12.79
C TYR A 73 5.63 1.49 13.24
N SER A 74 5.18 1.39 14.51
CA SER A 74 4.50 0.20 15.01
C SER A 74 3.18 -0.10 14.28
N GLU A 75 2.47 0.93 13.83
CA GLU A 75 1.22 0.77 13.08
C GLU A 75 1.49 0.26 11.65
N PHE A 76 2.62 0.65 11.05
CA PHE A 76 3.08 0.04 9.79
C PHE A 76 3.43 -1.44 9.96
N ASP A 77 4.10 -1.76 11.07
CA ASP A 77 4.50 -3.14 11.39
C ASP A 77 3.28 -4.05 11.54
N GLU A 78 2.28 -3.61 12.31
CA GLU A 78 0.99 -4.30 12.44
C GLU A 78 0.25 -4.39 11.10
N PHE A 79 0.21 -3.29 10.35
CA PHE A 79 -0.43 -3.27 9.03
C PHE A 79 0.18 -4.29 8.07
N ARG A 80 1.51 -4.37 7.97
CA ARG A 80 2.17 -5.38 7.14
C ARG A 80 1.80 -6.80 7.57
N HIS A 81 1.79 -7.10 8.87
CA HIS A 81 1.41 -8.42 9.35
C HIS A 81 -0.02 -8.78 8.95
N ARG A 82 -0.97 -7.87 9.15
CA ARG A 82 -2.37 -8.09 8.73
C ARG A 82 -2.48 -8.27 7.22
N LEU A 83 -1.76 -7.48 6.44
CA LEU A 83 -1.79 -7.54 4.98
C LEU A 83 -1.26 -8.89 4.45
N VAL A 84 -0.14 -9.40 4.98
CA VAL A 84 0.38 -10.74 4.61
C VAL A 84 -0.58 -11.85 5.03
N GLN A 85 -1.22 -11.73 6.20
CA GLN A 85 -2.22 -12.71 6.65
C GLN A 85 -3.47 -12.73 5.78
N THR A 86 -3.94 -11.56 5.32
CA THR A 86 -5.11 -11.44 4.43
C THR A 86 -4.80 -11.88 3.00
N PHE A 87 -3.56 -11.68 2.53
CA PHE A 87 -3.15 -11.98 1.16
C PHE A 87 -1.94 -12.93 1.12
N PRO A 88 -2.07 -14.19 1.56
CA PRO A 88 -0.95 -15.11 1.68
C PRO A 88 -0.27 -15.44 0.34
N GLY A 89 -1.01 -15.41 -0.77
CA GLY A 89 -0.46 -15.61 -2.12
C GLY A 89 0.36 -14.43 -2.67
N PHE A 90 0.31 -13.27 -2.02
CA PHE A 90 0.92 -12.04 -2.50
C PHE A 90 2.05 -11.53 -1.60
N GLU A 91 2.58 -12.36 -0.69
CA GLU A 91 3.64 -11.95 0.23
C GLU A 91 4.86 -11.35 -0.50
N ALA A 92 5.24 -11.90 -1.66
CA ALA A 92 6.33 -11.37 -2.48
C ALA A 92 6.08 -9.94 -2.99
N ALA A 93 4.81 -9.53 -3.12
CA ALA A 93 4.41 -8.19 -3.53
C ALA A 93 4.32 -7.20 -2.34
N VAL A 94 4.51 -7.68 -1.10
CA VAL A 94 4.48 -6.87 0.13
C VAL A 94 5.90 -6.58 0.59
N PRO A 95 6.41 -5.35 0.42
CA PRO A 95 7.78 -5.04 0.80
C PRO A 95 8.06 -5.31 2.28
N ALA A 96 9.28 -5.74 2.59
CA ALA A 96 9.76 -5.78 3.96
C ALA A 96 9.88 -4.35 4.53
N LEU A 97 9.52 -4.18 5.79
CA LEU A 97 9.71 -2.90 6.47
C LEU A 97 11.18 -2.74 6.92
N PRO A 98 11.68 -1.49 6.95
CA PRO A 98 13.02 -1.22 7.49
C PRO A 98 13.10 -1.65 8.96
N PRO A 99 14.22 -2.24 9.43
CA PRO A 99 14.29 -2.91 10.71
C PRO A 99 13.92 -2.02 11.91
N LYS A 100 13.40 -2.66 12.96
CA LYS A 100 13.19 -2.04 14.27
C LYS A 100 14.56 -1.67 14.86
N SER A 101 14.68 -0.43 15.33
CA SER A 101 15.83 -0.01 16.16
C SER A 101 15.31 0.73 17.37
N VAL A 102 15.76 0.32 18.55
CA VAL A 102 15.46 0.99 19.83
C VAL A 102 16.54 2.00 20.22
N ILE A 103 17.78 1.78 19.78
CA ILE A 103 18.96 2.61 20.12
C ILE A 103 19.11 3.79 19.15
N SER A 104 18.78 3.60 17.86
CA SER A 104 19.00 4.61 16.82
C SER A 104 17.73 5.36 16.39
N LYS A 105 16.60 5.20 17.10
CA LYS A 105 15.28 5.63 16.63
C LYS A 105 15.12 7.13 16.36
N PHE A 106 16.01 7.97 16.92
CA PHE A 106 16.00 9.43 16.69
C PHE A 106 17.19 9.93 15.86
N ARG A 107 18.10 9.05 15.43
CA ARG A 107 19.24 9.49 14.61
C ARG A 107 18.74 9.90 13.22
N PRO A 108 19.10 11.08 12.69
CA PRO A 108 18.59 11.56 11.40
C PRO A 108 18.81 10.57 10.24
N ARG A 109 20.01 9.97 10.15
CA ARG A 109 20.31 8.94 9.12
C ARG A 109 19.39 7.72 9.20
N PHE A 110 19.02 7.32 10.42
CA PHE A 110 18.11 6.19 10.62
C PHE A 110 16.68 6.55 10.26
N LEU A 111 16.24 7.77 10.63
CA LEU A 111 14.93 8.28 10.25
C LEU A 111 14.80 8.40 8.74
N GLU A 112 15.82 8.89 8.04
CA GLU A 112 15.75 9.00 6.57
C GLU A 112 15.69 7.62 5.89
N LYS A 113 16.53 6.66 6.32
CA LYS A 113 16.46 5.28 5.81
C LYS A 113 15.09 4.65 6.07
N ARG A 114 14.52 4.90 7.25
CA ARG A 114 13.19 4.43 7.61
C ARG A 114 12.11 5.11 6.74
N ARG A 115 12.16 6.43 6.57
CA ARG A 115 11.26 7.20 5.72
C ARG A 115 11.23 6.64 4.30
N ALA A 116 12.41 6.42 3.70
CA ALA A 116 12.52 5.84 2.35
C ALA A 116 11.90 4.44 2.27
N GLY A 117 12.14 3.57 3.27
CA GLY A 117 11.55 2.23 3.31
C GLY A 117 10.02 2.26 3.48
N LEU A 118 9.51 3.12 4.36
CA LEU A 118 8.07 3.30 4.55
C LEU A 118 7.39 3.90 3.32
N GLN A 119 8.05 4.86 2.65
CA GLN A 119 7.60 5.45 1.39
C GLN A 119 7.46 4.38 0.30
N TYR A 120 8.50 3.55 0.13
CA TYR A 120 8.48 2.46 -0.83
C TYR A 120 7.36 1.46 -0.52
N PHE A 121 7.22 1.08 0.75
CA PHE A 121 6.14 0.21 1.20
C PHE A 121 4.77 0.79 0.85
N LEU A 122 4.49 2.07 1.16
CA LEU A 122 3.21 2.70 0.82
C LEU A 122 2.97 2.77 -0.69
N ASN A 123 3.99 3.08 -1.49
CA ASN A 123 3.86 3.08 -2.95
C ASN A 123 3.43 1.70 -3.47
N CYS A 124 4.06 0.62 -2.99
CA CYS A 124 3.71 -0.74 -3.42
C CYS A 124 2.31 -1.17 -3.00
N ILE A 125 1.78 -0.65 -1.89
CA ILE A 125 0.48 -1.06 -1.36
C ILE A 125 -0.66 -0.17 -1.88
N LEU A 126 -0.52 1.15 -1.82
CA LEU A 126 -1.60 2.07 -2.21
C LEU A 126 -1.79 2.14 -3.73
N LEU A 127 -0.73 1.87 -4.51
CA LEU A 127 -0.78 1.92 -5.97
C LEU A 127 -0.98 0.54 -6.62
N ASN A 128 -1.19 -0.50 -5.83
CA ASN A 128 -1.49 -1.83 -6.31
C ASN A 128 -2.99 -2.10 -6.16
N PRO A 129 -3.74 -2.34 -7.26
CA PRO A 129 -5.18 -2.57 -7.21
C PRO A 129 -5.60 -3.71 -6.28
N GLU A 130 -4.77 -4.75 -6.13
CA GLU A 130 -5.03 -5.92 -5.27
C GLU A 130 -5.12 -5.53 -3.77
N PHE A 131 -4.37 -4.50 -3.36
CA PHE A 131 -4.33 -4.06 -1.96
C PHE A 131 -5.10 -2.76 -1.72
N SER A 132 -5.15 -1.87 -2.71
CA SER A 132 -5.71 -0.52 -2.62
C SER A 132 -7.18 -0.51 -2.19
N GLY A 133 -7.97 -1.50 -2.64
CA GLY A 133 -9.38 -1.64 -2.27
C GLY A 133 -9.64 -2.35 -0.93
N SER A 134 -8.60 -2.90 -0.29
CA SER A 134 -8.76 -3.84 0.82
C SER A 134 -9.27 -3.19 2.11
N PRO A 135 -10.08 -3.90 2.92
CA PRO A 135 -10.50 -3.42 4.25
C PRO A 135 -9.32 -3.13 5.17
N VAL A 136 -8.26 -3.95 5.10
CA VAL A 136 -7.05 -3.81 5.93
C VAL A 136 -6.35 -2.49 5.67
N LEU A 137 -6.25 -2.06 4.40
CA LEU A 137 -5.70 -0.75 4.06
C LEU A 137 -6.63 0.38 4.56
N LYS A 138 -7.95 0.27 4.36
CA LYS A 138 -8.90 1.27 4.86
C LYS A 138 -8.76 1.47 6.38
N GLU A 139 -8.71 0.39 7.14
CA GLU A 139 -8.47 0.45 8.58
C GLU A 139 -7.13 1.12 8.91
N PHE A 140 -6.06 0.79 8.19
CA PHE A 140 -4.77 1.45 8.40
C PHE A 140 -4.84 2.96 8.17
N LEU A 141 -5.58 3.43 7.15
CA LEU A 141 -5.69 4.85 6.82
C LEU A 141 -6.54 5.64 7.82
N PHE A 142 -7.59 5.02 8.37
CA PHE A 142 -8.59 5.70 9.21
C PHE A 142 -8.52 5.37 10.72
N ALA A 143 -7.69 4.42 11.15
CA ALA A 143 -7.38 4.18 12.56
C ALA A 143 -6.62 5.36 13.19
#